data_AF-A0A1Y5RHT5-F1
#
_entry.id   AF-A0A1Y5RHT5-F1
#
_cell.length_a   1.000
_cell.length_b   1.000
_cell.length_c   1.000
_cell.angle_alpha   90.00
_cell.angle_beta   90.00
_cell.angle_gamma   90.00
#
_symmetry.space_group_name_H-M   'P 1'
#
loop_
_entity.id
_entity.type
_entity.pdbx_description
1 polymer ?
#
loop_
_entity_poly.entity_id
_entity_poly.type
_entity_poly.pdbx_seq_one_letter_code
_entity_poly.pdbx_strand_id
1 'polypeptide(L)' 'MAHVATHEGFGHSLATRIRAAFESMKQARVLRGEYSRTVNELSGLTDRELHDFGFSRYEIHDIANRHVYGDQFRHL' A
#
# COMPACT_ATOMS: atom_id res chain seq x y z
N MET A 1 -3.22 -9.29 49.55
CA MET A 1 -3.96 -8.88 48.34
C MET A 1 -3.33 -9.58 47.16
N ALA A 2 -3.93 -10.68 46.69
CA ALA A 2 -3.44 -11.37 45.49
C ALA A 2 -3.91 -10.59 44.26
N HIS A 3 -2.97 -10.07 43.48
CA HIS A 3 -3.29 -9.52 42.16
C HIS A 3 -3.61 -10.70 41.24
N VAL A 4 -4.89 -11.01 41.09
CA VAL A 4 -5.38 -11.96 40.09
C VAL A 4 -5.19 -11.30 38.73
N ALA A 5 -4.18 -11.74 37.98
CA ALA A 5 -4.06 -11.44 36.56
C ALA A 5 -5.11 -12.27 35.81
N THR A 6 -6.32 -11.74 35.69
CA THR A 6 -7.37 -12.25 34.81
C THR A 6 -6.88 -12.18 33.36
N HIS A 7 -6.39 -13.31 32.84
CA HIS A 7 -6.13 -13.48 31.41
C HIS A 7 -7.48 -13.75 30.71
N GLU A 8 -8.24 -12.69 30.48
CA GLU A 8 -9.43 -12.74 29.61
C GLU A 8 -8.98 -12.63 28.14
N GLY A 9 -8.95 -13.75 27.42
CA GLY A 9 -9.07 -13.74 25.95
C GLY A 9 -7.80 -13.88 25.11
N PHE A 10 -6.87 -14.79 25.44
CA PHE A 10 -5.76 -15.12 24.52
C PHE A 10 -6.23 -15.85 23.23
N GLY A 11 -7.27 -16.68 23.31
CA GLY A 11 -7.79 -17.46 22.17
C GLY A 11 -8.59 -16.66 21.14
N HIS A 12 -9.38 -15.67 21.59
CA HIS A 12 -10.16 -14.80 20.70
C HIS A 12 -9.30 -13.69 20.07
N SER A 13 -8.24 -13.24 20.74
CA SER A 13 -7.38 -12.16 20.25
C SER A 13 -6.36 -12.64 19.21
N LEU A 14 -5.76 -13.84 19.36
CA LEU A 14 -4.79 -14.36 18.39
C LEU A 14 -5.43 -14.70 17.05
N ALA A 15 -6.57 -15.38 17.06
CA ALA A 15 -7.29 -15.72 15.82
C ALA A 15 -7.78 -14.46 15.08
N THR A 16 -8.15 -13.41 15.81
CA THR A 16 -8.51 -12.10 15.24
C THR A 16 -7.30 -11.40 14.63
N ARG A 17 -6.13 -11.43 15.30
CA ARG A 17 -4.89 -10.86 14.77
C ARG A 17 -4.42 -11.57 13.50
N ILE A 18 -4.51 -12.89 13.45
CA ILE A 18 -4.15 -13.67 12.26
C ILE A 18 -5.08 -13.30 11.09
N ARG A 19 -6.40 -13.25 11.31
CA ARG A 19 -7.35 -12.82 10.26
C ARG A 19 -7.06 -11.39 9.78
N ALA A 20 -6.82 -10.46 10.71
CA ALA A 20 -6.48 -9.08 10.35
C ALA A 20 -5.17 -8.99 9.53
N ALA A 21 -4.17 -9.82 9.84
CA ALA A 21 -2.94 -9.91 9.06
C ALA A 21 -3.19 -10.50 7.65
N PHE A 22 -4.05 -11.50 7.51
CA PHE A 22 -4.44 -12.02 6.20
C PHE A 22 -5.16 -10.98 5.35
N GLU A 23 -6.10 -10.23 5.95
CA GLU A 23 -6.79 -9.16 5.25
C GLU A 23 -5.83 -8.03 4.84
N SER A 24 -4.89 -7.63 5.71
CA SER A 24 -3.90 -6.62 5.36
C SER A 24 -2.94 -7.08 4.27
N MET A 25 -2.52 -8.36 4.28
CA MET A 25 -1.72 -8.94 3.20
C MET A 25 -2.48 -8.95 1.87
N LYS A 26 -3.77 -9.31 1.89
CA LYS A 26 -4.62 -9.31 0.69
C LYS A 26 -4.74 -7.90 0.12
N GLN A 27 -5.00 -6.91 0.97
CA GLN A 27 -5.04 -5.50 0.58
C GLN A 27 -3.69 -5.03 0.02
N ALA A 28 -2.58 -5.35 0.68
CA ALA A 28 -1.25 -5.00 0.20
C ALA A 28 -0.94 -5.62 -1.17
N ARG A 29 -1.42 -6.85 -1.43
CA ARG A 29 -1.25 -7.50 -2.74
C ARG A 29 -2.07 -6.83 -3.84
N VAL A 30 -3.29 -6.38 -3.53
CA VAL A 30 -4.13 -5.61 -4.46
C VAL A 30 -3.46 -4.28 -4.80
N LEU A 31 -3.06 -3.51 -3.79
CA LEU A 31 -2.36 -2.23 -3.98
C LEU A 31 -1.07 -2.41 -4.78
N ARG A 32 -0.30 -3.47 -4.51
CA ARG A 32 0.91 -3.76 -5.29
C ARG A 32 0.59 -4.05 -6.75
N GLY A 33 -0.53 -4.71 -7.03
CA GLY A 33 -1.01 -4.96 -8.39
C GLY A 33 -1.39 -3.67 -9.12
N GLU A 34 -2.09 -2.77 -8.43
CA GLU A 34 -2.46 -1.45 -8.95
C GLU A 34 -1.22 -0.60 -9.25
N TYR A 35 -0.25 -0.56 -8.32
CA TYR A 35 1.03 0.13 -8.53
C TYR A 35 1.75 -0.36 -9.79
N SER A 36 1.92 -1.67 -9.93
CA SER A 36 2.58 -2.24 -11.11
C SER A 36 1.82 -1.93 -12.39
N ARG A 37 0.48 -1.93 -12.35
CA ARG A 37 -0.35 -1.55 -13.49
C ARG A 37 -0.11 -0.09 -13.88
N THR A 38 -0.21 0.84 -12.93
CA THR A 38 0.01 2.27 -13.18
C THR A 38 1.41 2.55 -13.72
N VAL A 39 2.44 1.91 -13.16
CA VAL A 39 3.82 2.05 -13.67
C VAL A 39 3.93 1.54 -15.10
N ASN A 40 3.33 0.38 -15.42
CA ASN A 40 3.37 -0.17 -16.77
C ASN A 40 2.63 0.72 -17.79
N GLU A 41 1.46 1.24 -17.41
CA GLU A 41 0.67 2.15 -18.26
C GLU A 41 1.44 3.43 -18.55
N LEU A 42 1.96 4.11 -17.51
CA LEU A 42 2.75 5.34 -17.67
C LEU A 42 4.08 5.09 -18.39
N SER A 43 4.73 3.97 -18.14
CA SER A 43 5.99 3.62 -18.82
C SER A 43 5.77 3.33 -20.31
N GLY A 44 4.57 2.87 -20.68
CA GLY A 44 4.17 2.65 -22.07
C GLY A 44 3.92 3.95 -22.86
N LEU A 45 3.75 5.09 -22.18
CA LEU A 45 3.64 6.39 -22.83
C LEU A 45 5.00 6.87 -23.34
N THR A 46 4.99 7.64 -24.43
CA THR A 46 6.15 8.33 -24.98
C THR A 46 6.53 9.54 -24.12
N ASP A 47 7.77 10.04 -24.26
CA ASP A 47 8.21 11.24 -23.54
C ASP A 47 7.36 12.48 -23.87
N ARG A 48 6.84 12.57 -25.10
CA ARG A 48 5.93 13.64 -25.50
C ARG A 48 4.60 13.52 -24.77
N GLU A 49 3.98 12.35 -24.77
CA GLU A 49 2.69 12.15 -24.09
C GLU A 49 2.81 12.43 -22.58
N LEU A 50 3.89 11.97 -21.94
CA LEU A 50 4.17 12.31 -20.54
C LEU A 50 4.32 13.82 -20.34
N HIS A 51 5.06 14.49 -21.23
CA HIS A 51 5.25 15.94 -21.17
C HIS A 51 3.96 16.72 -21.40
N ASP A 52 3.08 16.23 -22.29
CA ASP A 52 1.76 16.82 -22.54
C ASP A 52 0.86 16.75 -21.29
N PHE A 53 1.03 15.72 -20.46
CA PHE A 53 0.39 15.63 -19.14
C PHE A 53 1.11 16.45 -18.06
N GLY A 54 2.27 17.03 -18.37
CA GLY A 54 3.05 17.85 -17.45
C GLY A 54 3.95 17.05 -16.49
N PHE A 55 4.28 15.79 -16.83
CA PHE A 55 5.13 14.95 -16.00
C PHE A 55 6.38 14.47 -16.74
N SER A 56 7.46 14.26 -16.00
CA SER A 56 8.68 13.61 -16.47
C SER A 56 8.61 12.11 -16.27
N ARG A 57 9.33 11.35 -17.12
CA ARG A 57 9.48 9.89 -16.97
C ARG A 57 10.07 9.49 -15.62
N TYR A 58 10.89 10.34 -15.01
CA TYR A 58 11.46 10.09 -13.68
C TYR A 58 10.42 10.17 -12.56
N GLU A 59 9.29 10.82 -12.79
CA GLU A 59 8.21 11.01 -11.80
C GLU A 59 7.20 9.85 -11.81
N ILE A 60 7.27 8.92 -12.78
CA ILE A 60 6.31 7.81 -12.90
C ILE A 60 6.17 7.03 -11.59
N HIS A 61 7.28 6.72 -10.92
CA HIS A 61 7.26 5.99 -9.66
C HIS A 61 6.66 6.82 -8.52
N ASP A 62 6.95 8.12 -8.46
CA ASP A 62 6.37 9.02 -7.45
C ASP A 62 4.85 9.15 -7.64
N ILE A 63 4.41 9.40 -8.88
CA ILE A 63 2.99 9.51 -9.25
C ILE A 63 2.25 8.20 -8.95
N ALA A 64 2.81 7.05 -9.34
CA ALA A 64 2.21 5.74 -9.05
C ALA A 64 2.10 5.48 -7.54
N ASN A 65 3.12 5.85 -6.76
CA ASN A 65 3.06 5.72 -5.30
C ASN A 65 1.99 6.63 -4.69
N ARG A 66 1.91 7.89 -5.10
CA ARG A 66 0.88 8.83 -4.63
C ARG A 66 -0.53 8.38 -5.01
N HIS A 67 -0.70 7.86 -6.22
CA HIS A 67 -1.99 7.36 -6.71
C HIS A 67 -2.50 6.16 -5.90
N VAL A 68 -1.63 5.20 -5.60
CA VAL A 68 -2.01 3.93 -4.97
C VAL A 68 -2.00 3.99 -3.45
N TYR A 69 -1.00 4.64 -2.85
CA TYR A 69 -0.79 4.64 -1.41
C TYR A 69 -1.06 5.99 -0.72
N GLY A 70 -1.33 7.05 -1.49
CA GLY A 70 -1.56 8.40 -0.99
C GLY A 70 -0.28 9.24 -0.77
N ASP A 71 -0.45 10.50 -0.42
CA ASP A 71 0.60 11.54 -0.35
C ASP A 71 1.63 11.37 0.79
N GLN A 72 1.42 10.37 1.66
CA GLN A 72 2.26 10.09 2.82
C GLN A 72 3.69 9.60 2.50
N PHE A 73 4.02 9.36 1.22
CA PHE A 73 5.33 8.85 0.77
C PHE A 73 6.27 9.92 0.20
N ARG A 74 5.92 11.22 0.29
CA ARG A 74 6.69 12.36 -0.29
C ARG A 74 8.10 12.61 0.31
N HIS A 75 8.53 11.89 1.33
CA HIS A 75 9.68 12.29 2.17
C HIS A 75 10.74 11.20 2.44
N LEU A 76 10.95 10.25 1.52
CA LEU A 76 12.11 9.34 1.55
C LEU A 76 13.04 9.65 0.38
#